data_AF-A0ABC9Y300-F1
#
_entry.id   AF-A0ABC9Y300-F1
#
_cell.length_a   1.000
_cell.length_b   1.000
_cell.length_c   1.000
_cell.angle_alpha   90.00
_cell.angle_beta   90.00
_cell.angle_gamma   90.00
#
_symmetry.space_group_name_H-M   'P 1'
#
loop_
_entity.id
_entity.type
_entity.pdbx_description
1 polymer ?
#
loop_
_entity_poly.entity_id
_entity_poly.type
_entity_poly.pdbx_seq_one_letter_code
_entity_poly.pdbx_strand_id
1 'polypeptide(L)'
;MEDNFLTQLNEEDEDQPLSLAWPDTPRKQLTYLLVLPIVFPLWASLPDVRKPVGETIGISEEIMGLTILAAGTSIPDLITSVIVARKGLGDMAVSSSVGSNIFDITVGLPLPWLLYAVITSFAPVTVSSNGLFCAIVLLFIMLLFVILSIAFCRWRMNKILGFLMFGLYFVFLIVSVLLEDKVIQCPVSI
;
A
#
# COMPACT_ATOMS: atom_id res chain seq x y z
N MET A 1 43.94 -6.51 0.57
CA MET A 1 43.28 -7.71 1.11
C MET A 1 42.11 -7.32 2.01
N GLU A 2 42.20 -6.21 2.75
CA GLU A 2 41.10 -5.63 3.55
C GLU A 2 39.94 -5.06 2.68
N ASP A 3 40.23 -4.41 1.54
CA ASP A 3 39.18 -3.81 0.69
C ASP A 3 38.18 -4.81 0.08
N ASN A 4 38.58 -6.06 -0.15
CA ASN A 4 37.66 -7.10 -0.61
C ASN A 4 36.68 -7.53 0.49
N PHE A 5 37.08 -7.49 1.77
CA PHE A 5 36.26 -7.92 2.89
C PHE A 5 35.14 -6.93 3.20
N LEU A 6 35.41 -5.62 3.09
CA LEU A 6 34.40 -4.57 3.27
C LEU A 6 33.41 -4.49 2.09
N THR A 7 33.83 -4.93 0.90
CA THR A 7 32.94 -5.05 -0.26
C THR A 7 32.02 -6.27 -0.10
N GLN A 8 32.51 -7.39 0.45
CA GLN A 8 31.68 -8.56 0.78
C GLN A 8 30.66 -8.29 1.91
N LEU A 9 31.00 -7.43 2.89
CA LEU A 9 30.06 -7.06 3.95
C LEU A 9 28.93 -6.12 3.49
N ASN A 10 29.06 -5.46 2.34
CA ASN A 10 28.00 -4.59 1.79
C ASN A 10 27.09 -5.32 0.79
N GLU A 11 27.51 -6.46 0.24
CA GLU A 11 26.71 -7.24 -0.73
C GLU A 11 25.84 -8.35 -0.08
N GLU A 12 26.12 -8.76 1.16
CA GLU A 12 25.37 -9.86 1.80
C GLU A 12 23.97 -9.50 2.34
N ASP A 13 23.61 -8.21 2.41
CA ASP A 13 22.31 -7.78 2.94
C ASP A 13 21.22 -7.55 1.86
N GLU A 14 21.55 -7.66 0.55
CA GLU A 14 20.64 -7.22 -0.51
C GLU A 14 19.89 -8.35 -1.26
N ASP A 15 20.32 -9.62 -1.20
CA ASP A 15 19.76 -10.67 -2.08
C ASP A 15 19.56 -12.06 -1.43
N GLN A 16 19.06 -12.15 -0.19
CA GLN A 16 18.55 -13.43 0.33
C GLN A 16 17.02 -13.53 0.21
N PRO A 17 16.46 -14.52 -0.51
CA PRO A 17 15.03 -14.76 -0.47
C PRO A 17 14.61 -15.01 0.98
N LEU A 18 13.49 -14.40 1.41
CA LEU A 18 12.95 -14.56 2.75
C LEU A 18 12.65 -16.04 3.00
N SER A 19 13.61 -16.77 3.57
CA SER A 19 13.44 -18.18 3.86
C SER A 19 12.45 -18.29 5.02
N LEU A 20 11.25 -18.78 4.71
CA LEU A 20 10.22 -19.15 5.70
C LEU A 20 10.61 -20.42 6.48
N ALA A 21 11.91 -20.73 6.55
CA ALA A 21 12.46 -21.84 7.30
C ALA A 21 12.72 -21.37 8.74
N TRP A 22 12.41 -22.23 9.71
CA TRP A 22 12.66 -21.96 11.12
C TRP A 22 14.14 -21.61 11.33
N PRO A 23 14.49 -20.45 11.90
CA PRO A 23 15.88 -20.03 11.99
C PRO A 23 16.61 -20.76 13.12
N ASP A 24 17.77 -21.36 12.82
CA ASP A 24 18.60 -22.09 13.79
C ASP A 24 19.46 -21.17 14.69
N THR A 25 19.47 -19.86 14.43
CA THR A 25 20.33 -18.89 15.13
C THR A 25 19.60 -18.22 16.31
N PRO A 26 20.22 -18.14 17.51
CA PRO A 26 19.56 -17.66 18.73
C PRO A 26 19.16 -16.17 18.65
N ARG A 27 19.88 -15.36 17.85
CA ARG A 27 19.51 -13.95 17.58
C ARG A 27 18.25 -13.82 16.74
N LYS A 28 18.06 -14.70 15.73
CA LYS A 28 16.88 -14.68 14.86
C LYS A 28 15.65 -15.26 15.56
N GLN A 29 15.82 -16.29 16.40
CA GLN A 29 14.75 -16.81 17.27
C GLN A 29 14.25 -15.76 18.28
N LEU A 30 15.16 -14.94 18.84
CA LEU A 30 14.79 -13.82 19.71
C LEU A 30 13.99 -12.74 18.98
N THR A 31 14.37 -12.41 17.73
CA THR A 31 13.60 -11.50 16.88
C THR A 31 12.21 -12.05 16.58
N TYR A 32 12.08 -13.34 16.25
CA TYR A 32 10.78 -13.99 16.07
C TYR A 32 9.93 -13.97 17.34
N LEU A 33 10.52 -14.20 18.53
CA LEU A 33 9.84 -14.08 19.82
C LEU A 33 9.40 -12.65 20.15
N LEU A 34 10.14 -11.64 19.71
CA LEU A 34 9.78 -10.21 19.84
C LEU A 34 8.72 -9.77 18.82
N VAL A 35 8.68 -10.38 17.64
CA VAL A 35 7.69 -10.12 16.58
C VAL A 35 6.38 -10.87 16.85
N LEU A 36 6.41 -12.00 17.55
CA LEU A 36 5.26 -12.79 17.95
C LEU A 36 4.17 -11.98 18.71
N PRO A 37 4.47 -11.11 19.68
CA PRO A 37 3.47 -10.25 20.33
C PRO A 37 2.92 -9.13 19.43
N ILE A 38 3.46 -8.92 18.22
CA ILE A 38 2.90 -8.02 17.20
C ILE A 38 2.01 -8.81 16.23
N VAL A 39 2.46 -9.99 15.81
CA VAL A 39 1.74 -10.89 14.89
C VAL A 39 0.52 -11.54 15.57
N PHE A 40 0.59 -11.84 16.87
CA PHE A 40 -0.49 -12.47 17.62
C PHE A 40 -1.74 -11.56 17.78
N PRO A 41 -1.62 -10.26 18.16
CA PRO A 41 -2.74 -9.34 18.09
C PRO A 41 -3.22 -9.08 16.66
N LEU A 42 -2.32 -9.05 15.66
CA LEU A 42 -2.70 -8.91 14.25
C LEU A 42 -3.55 -10.11 13.78
N TRP A 43 -3.18 -11.33 14.18
CA TRP A 43 -3.93 -12.55 13.89
C TRP A 43 -5.22 -12.68 14.72
N ALA A 44 -5.21 -12.26 15.99
CA ALA A 44 -6.36 -12.29 16.88
C ALA A 44 -7.40 -11.19 16.59
N SER A 45 -6.98 -10.06 16.01
CA SER A 45 -7.89 -8.98 15.57
C SER A 45 -8.55 -9.28 14.22
N LEU A 46 -7.92 -10.06 13.34
CA LEU A 46 -8.51 -10.47 12.05
C LEU A 46 -9.90 -11.15 12.15
N PRO A 47 -10.20 -12.03 13.11
CA PRO A 47 -11.55 -12.58 13.29
C PRO A 47 -12.52 -11.64 14.03
N ASP A 48 -12.04 -10.64 14.77
CA ASP A 48 -12.90 -9.68 15.49
C ASP A 48 -13.40 -8.57 14.56
N VAL A 49 -12.60 -8.20 13.55
CA VAL A 49 -13.00 -7.37 12.40
C VAL A 49 -14.10 -8.04 11.55
N ARG A 50 -14.23 -9.37 11.60
CA ARG A 50 -15.22 -10.17 10.84
C ARG A 50 -16.51 -10.49 11.60
N LYS A 51 -16.52 -10.29 12.92
CA LYS A 51 -17.78 -10.34 13.68
C LYS A 51 -18.47 -8.99 13.52
N PRO A 52 -19.80 -8.90 13.65
CA PRO A 52 -20.53 -7.64 13.59
C PRO A 52 -20.22 -6.74 14.80
N VAL A 53 -18.96 -6.33 14.96
CA VAL A 53 -18.48 -5.31 15.90
C VAL A 53 -18.68 -3.91 15.29
N GLY A 54 -19.23 -3.83 14.08
CA GLY A 54 -19.79 -2.59 13.53
C GLY A 54 -20.96 -2.04 14.35
N GLU A 55 -21.73 -2.88 15.06
CA GLU A 55 -22.84 -2.40 15.90
C GLU A 55 -22.40 -1.79 17.24
N THR A 56 -21.22 -2.11 17.75
CA THR A 56 -20.76 -1.60 19.05
C THR A 56 -19.93 -0.32 18.95
N ILE A 57 -19.38 0.00 17.77
CA ILE A 57 -18.49 1.16 17.56
C ILE A 57 -19.03 2.12 16.48
N GLY A 58 -20.09 1.77 15.74
CA GLY A 58 -20.72 2.67 14.78
C GLY A 58 -19.86 3.01 13.55
N ILE A 59 -18.79 2.25 13.30
CA ILE A 59 -17.92 2.40 12.14
C ILE A 59 -18.26 1.30 11.14
N SER A 60 -18.64 1.67 9.91
CA SER A 60 -18.97 0.74 8.82
C SER A 60 -17.76 -0.16 8.48
N GLU A 61 -18.01 -1.44 8.20
CA GLU A 61 -16.99 -2.42 7.78
C GLU A 61 -16.19 -1.93 6.55
N GLU A 62 -16.83 -1.16 5.68
CA GLU A 62 -16.21 -0.53 4.51
C GLU A 62 -15.13 0.47 4.91
N ILE A 63 -15.40 1.32 5.90
CA ILE A 63 -14.44 2.33 6.39
C ILE A 63 -13.26 1.65 7.07
N MET A 64 -13.53 0.59 7.84
CA MET A 64 -12.50 -0.20 8.51
C MET A 64 -11.57 -0.90 7.50
N GLY A 65 -12.13 -1.49 6.44
CA GLY A 65 -11.36 -2.08 5.34
C GLY A 65 -10.55 -1.05 4.55
N LEU A 66 -11.19 0.07 4.16
CA LEU A 66 -10.56 1.13 3.38
C LEU A 66 -9.50 1.92 4.16
N THR A 67 -9.58 1.95 5.49
CA THR A 67 -8.69 2.80 6.30
C THR A 67 -7.67 1.99 7.09
N ILE A 68 -8.10 1.01 7.88
CA ILE A 68 -7.20 0.29 8.81
C ILE A 68 -6.36 -0.74 8.05
N LEU A 69 -7.00 -1.54 7.21
CA LEU A 69 -6.31 -2.54 6.39
C LEU A 69 -5.39 -1.87 5.37
N ALA A 70 -5.88 -0.84 4.66
CA ALA A 70 -5.07 -0.09 3.70
C ALA A 70 -3.90 0.67 4.36
N ALA A 71 -4.11 1.31 5.52
CA ALA A 71 -3.01 1.94 6.25
C ALA A 71 -2.01 0.90 6.79
N GLY A 72 -2.51 -0.29 7.19
CA GLY A 72 -1.69 -1.39 7.68
C GLY A 72 -0.68 -1.91 6.65
N THR A 73 -1.00 -1.90 5.36
CA THR A 73 -0.07 -2.27 4.29
C THR A 73 0.85 -1.11 3.89
N SER A 74 0.32 0.12 3.84
CA SER A 74 1.08 1.29 3.36
C SER A 74 2.07 1.87 4.38
N ILE A 75 1.83 1.74 5.69
CA ILE A 75 2.72 2.27 6.73
C ILE A 75 4.10 1.58 6.72
N PRO A 76 4.20 0.23 6.72
CA PRO A 76 5.48 -0.46 6.60
C PRO A 76 6.27 -0.05 5.36
N ASP A 77 5.61 0.01 4.19
CA ASP A 77 6.24 0.41 2.93
C ASP A 77 6.74 1.86 2.96
N LEU A 78 5.99 2.77 3.60
CA LEU A 78 6.46 4.13 3.80
C LEU A 78 7.73 4.16 4.67
N ILE A 79 7.77 3.38 5.75
CA ILE A 79 8.93 3.33 6.64
C ILE A 79 10.16 2.79 5.90
N THR A 80 10.02 1.71 5.14
CA THR A 80 11.12 1.11 4.38
C THR A 80 11.63 2.07 3.30
N SER A 81 10.74 2.68 2.50
CA SER A 81 11.11 3.68 1.49
C SER A 81 11.81 4.90 2.12
N VAL A 82 11.36 5.39 3.28
CA VAL A 82 12.02 6.53 3.95
C VAL A 82 13.42 6.16 4.45
N ILE A 83 13.61 4.95 5.00
CA ILE A 83 14.92 4.47 5.44
C ILE A 83 15.90 4.40 4.26
N VAL A 84 15.47 3.80 3.15
CA VAL A 84 16.28 3.66 1.93
C VAL A 84 16.58 5.03 1.31
N ALA A 85 15.61 5.94 1.27
CA ALA A 85 15.82 7.31 0.81
C ALA A 85 16.84 8.07 1.68
N ARG A 86 16.83 7.88 3.01
CA ARG A 86 17.82 8.48 3.93
C ARG A 86 19.23 7.94 3.75
N LYS A 87 19.38 6.71 3.24
CA LYS A 87 20.68 6.14 2.85
C LYS A 87 21.21 6.69 1.53
N GLY A 88 20.48 7.61 0.88
CA GLY A 88 20.87 8.19 -0.42
C GLY A 88 20.35 7.38 -1.62
N LEU A 89 19.63 6.29 -1.40
CA LEU A 89 19.09 5.39 -2.43
C LEU A 89 17.67 5.82 -2.83
N GLY A 90 17.50 7.08 -3.22
CA GLY A 90 16.18 7.66 -3.53
C GLY A 90 15.43 6.95 -4.67
N ASP A 91 16.15 6.52 -5.71
CA ASP A 91 15.54 5.86 -6.87
C ASP A 91 14.94 4.49 -6.48
N MET A 92 15.61 3.77 -5.57
CA MET A 92 15.13 2.51 -5.00
C MET A 92 13.91 2.73 -4.09
N ALA A 93 13.91 3.80 -3.31
CA ALA A 93 12.77 4.14 -2.46
C ALA A 93 11.50 4.43 -3.29
N VAL A 94 11.64 5.13 -4.42
CA VAL A 94 10.54 5.43 -5.34
C VAL A 94 10.08 4.16 -6.07
N SER A 95 11.01 3.34 -6.58
CA SER A 95 10.64 2.11 -7.29
C SER A 95 9.94 1.09 -6.38
N SER A 96 10.38 0.95 -5.13
CA SER A 96 9.74 0.10 -4.13
C SER A 96 8.31 0.56 -3.82
N SER A 97 8.10 1.87 -3.61
CA SER A 97 6.77 2.42 -3.34
C SER A 97 5.81 2.28 -4.52
N VAL A 98 6.29 2.54 -5.75
CA VAL A 98 5.49 2.37 -6.97
C VAL A 98 5.18 0.89 -7.22
N GLY A 99 6.15 0.00 -6.97
CA GLY A 99 6.01 -1.44 -7.14
C GLY A 99 4.97 -2.05 -6.21
N SER A 100 4.93 -1.64 -4.94
CA SER A 100 3.94 -2.13 -3.96
C SER A 100 2.50 -1.81 -4.40
N ASN A 101 2.23 -0.58 -4.82
CA ASN A 101 0.91 -0.18 -5.33
C ASN A 101 0.50 -0.97 -6.59
N ILE A 102 1.45 -1.26 -7.48
CA ILE A 102 1.19 -2.08 -8.67
C ILE A 102 0.84 -3.51 -8.27
N PHE A 103 1.58 -4.08 -7.30
CA PHE A 103 1.32 -5.43 -6.79
C PHE A 103 -0.07 -5.53 -6.12
N ASP A 104 -0.46 -4.53 -5.33
CA ASP A 104 -1.79 -4.50 -4.70
C ASP A 104 -2.93 -4.49 -5.73
N ILE A 105 -2.80 -3.71 -6.81
CA ILE A 105 -3.82 -3.63 -7.86
C ILE A 105 -3.84 -4.91 -8.73
N THR A 106 -2.67 -5.46 -9.06
CA THR A 106 -2.56 -6.58 -10.01
C THR A 106 -2.68 -7.96 -9.37
N VAL A 107 -2.33 -8.08 -8.09
CA VAL A 107 -2.30 -9.34 -7.35
C VAL A 107 -3.21 -9.26 -6.12
N GLY A 108 -3.12 -8.17 -5.35
CA GLY A 108 -3.89 -7.99 -4.12
C GLY A 108 -5.42 -7.98 -4.32
N LEU A 109 -5.93 -7.27 -5.32
CA LEU A 109 -7.36 -7.22 -5.63
C LEU A 109 -7.87 -8.47 -6.38
N PRO A 110 -7.16 -9.01 -7.41
CA PRO A 110 -7.69 -10.11 -8.20
C PRO A 110 -7.64 -11.46 -7.48
N LEU A 111 -6.69 -11.70 -6.57
CA LEU A 111 -6.56 -12.99 -5.88
C LEU A 111 -7.78 -13.34 -5.01
N PRO A 112 -8.28 -12.46 -4.12
CA PRO A 112 -9.50 -12.73 -3.35
C PRO A 112 -10.73 -12.91 -4.24
N TRP A 113 -10.85 -12.10 -5.30
CA TRP A 113 -11.95 -12.20 -6.26
C TRP A 113 -11.92 -13.53 -7.02
N LEU A 114 -10.74 -13.98 -7.47
CA LEU A 114 -10.55 -15.26 -8.14
C LEU A 114 -10.90 -16.43 -7.20
N LEU A 115 -10.42 -16.38 -5.95
CA LEU A 115 -10.74 -17.39 -4.95
C LEU A 115 -12.25 -17.47 -4.69
N TYR A 116 -12.91 -16.31 -4.57
CA TYR A 116 -14.36 -16.23 -4.41
C TYR A 116 -15.11 -16.77 -5.64
N ALA A 117 -14.65 -16.46 -6.84
CA ALA A 117 -15.24 -16.94 -8.09
C ALA A 117 -15.13 -18.47 -8.21
N VAL A 118 -13.99 -19.06 -7.82
CA VAL A 118 -13.80 -20.52 -7.81
C VAL A 118 -14.75 -21.19 -6.82
N ILE A 119 -14.90 -20.65 -5.61
CA ILE A 119 -15.81 -21.21 -4.58
C ILE A 119 -17.28 -21.10 -5.02
N THR A 120 -17.65 -19.99 -5.67
CA THR A 120 -19.04 -19.71 -6.08
C THR A 120 -19.35 -20.21 -7.49
N SER A 121 -18.52 -21.08 -8.06
CA SER A 121 -18.71 -21.67 -9.40
C SER A 121 -18.97 -20.62 -10.49
N PHE A 122 -18.21 -19.52 -10.46
CA PHE A 122 -18.28 -18.40 -11.41
C PHE A 122 -19.67 -17.74 -11.50
N ALA A 123 -20.43 -17.71 -10.40
CA ALA A 123 -21.68 -16.95 -10.34
C ALA A 123 -21.42 -15.44 -10.59
N PRO A 124 -22.28 -14.77 -11.38
CA PRO A 124 -22.13 -13.35 -11.66
C PRO A 124 -22.44 -12.51 -10.42
N VAL A 125 -21.51 -11.64 -10.04
CA VAL A 125 -21.68 -10.66 -8.96
C VAL A 125 -22.05 -9.32 -9.59
N THR A 126 -23.19 -8.76 -9.21
CA THR A 126 -23.64 -7.45 -9.68
C THR A 126 -22.86 -6.34 -8.98
N VAL A 127 -22.12 -5.55 -9.74
CA VAL A 127 -21.35 -4.41 -9.23
C VAL A 127 -22.07 -3.11 -9.60
N SER A 128 -22.27 -2.22 -8.63
CA SER A 128 -22.83 -0.88 -8.87
C SER A 128 -21.81 -0.01 -9.60
N SER A 129 -22.15 0.49 -10.79
CA SER A 129 -21.21 1.10 -11.74
C SER A 129 -20.95 2.59 -11.52
N ASN A 130 -21.93 3.34 -11.00
CA ASN A 130 -21.90 4.81 -11.11
C ASN A 130 -20.82 5.44 -10.22
N GLY A 131 -20.65 4.97 -8.98
CA GLY A 131 -19.58 5.44 -8.10
C GLY A 131 -18.19 4.92 -8.53
N LEU A 132 -18.15 3.67 -8.99
CA LEU A 132 -16.91 2.98 -9.36
C LEU A 132 -16.25 3.60 -10.59
N PHE A 133 -17.04 3.94 -11.62
CA PHE A 133 -16.51 4.60 -12.81
C PHE A 133 -15.88 5.95 -12.48
N CYS A 134 -16.53 6.73 -11.63
CA CYS A 134 -16.04 8.03 -11.19
C CYS A 134 -14.71 7.91 -10.40
N ALA A 135 -14.63 6.95 -9.47
CA ALA A 135 -13.40 6.66 -8.72
C ALA A 135 -12.23 6.26 -9.62
N ILE A 136 -12.49 5.42 -10.64
CA ILE A 136 -11.48 5.00 -11.62
C ILE A 136 -10.96 6.21 -12.42
N VAL A 137 -11.85 7.07 -12.92
CA VAL A 137 -11.47 8.27 -13.67
C VAL A 137 -10.61 9.21 -12.82
N LEU A 138 -11.00 9.43 -11.56
CA LEU A 138 -10.22 10.25 -10.62
C LEU A 138 -8.82 9.68 -10.38
N LEU A 139 -8.71 8.36 -10.22
CA LEU A 139 -7.42 7.68 -10.05
C LEU A 139 -6.51 7.91 -11.27
N PHE A 140 -7.04 7.73 -12.49
CA PHE A 140 -6.29 7.98 -13.72
C PHE A 140 -5.83 9.44 -13.86
N ILE A 141 -6.70 10.40 -13.54
CA ILE A 141 -6.35 11.83 -13.56
C ILE A 141 -5.22 12.11 -12.57
N MET A 142 -5.31 11.58 -11.36
CA MET A 142 -4.29 11.77 -10.33
C MET A 142 -2.94 11.16 -10.76
N LEU A 143 -2.96 9.94 -11.29
CA LEU A 143 -1.76 9.28 -11.83
C LEU A 143 -1.10 10.12 -12.93
N LEU A 144 -1.89 10.69 -13.85
CA LEU A 144 -1.39 11.57 -14.90
C LEU A 144 -0.71 12.81 -14.31
N PHE A 145 -1.34 13.48 -13.34
CA PHE A 145 -0.75 14.65 -12.67
C PHE A 145 0.58 14.32 -11.96
N VAL A 146 0.64 13.16 -11.29
CA VAL A 146 1.87 12.69 -10.65
C VAL A 146 2.97 12.48 -11.69
N ILE A 147 2.71 11.77 -12.79
CA ILE A 147 3.70 11.54 -13.85
C ILE A 147 4.17 12.86 -14.46
N LEU A 148 3.25 13.77 -14.77
CA LEU A 148 3.57 15.09 -15.33
C LEU A 148 4.44 15.90 -14.38
N SER A 149 4.18 15.84 -13.08
CA SER A 149 4.99 16.56 -12.10
C SER A 149 6.40 16.01 -11.93
N ILE A 150 6.57 14.69 -12.02
CA ILE A 150 7.89 14.03 -12.00
C ILE A 150 8.65 14.39 -13.27
N ALA A 151 7.98 14.38 -14.44
CA ALA A 151 8.55 14.77 -15.71
C ALA A 151 8.99 16.26 -15.71
N PHE A 152 8.17 17.15 -15.15
CA PHE A 152 8.51 18.57 -14.98
C PHE A 152 9.74 18.77 -14.08
N CYS A 153 9.90 17.93 -13.04
CA CYS A 153 11.07 17.94 -12.17
C CYS A 153 12.31 17.24 -12.78
N ARG A 154 12.30 16.92 -14.09
CA ARG A 154 13.37 16.23 -14.82
C ARG A 154 13.86 14.95 -14.14
N TRP A 155 12.95 14.20 -13.51
CA TRP A 155 13.28 12.95 -12.81
C TRP A 155 14.35 13.12 -11.71
N ARG A 156 14.43 14.32 -11.12
CA ARG A 156 15.33 14.61 -10.00
C ARG A 156 14.52 14.74 -8.71
N MET A 157 14.94 14.04 -7.67
CA MET A 157 14.33 14.13 -6.35
C MET A 157 14.73 15.44 -5.66
N ASN A 158 13.91 16.48 -5.85
CA ASN A 158 14.08 17.80 -5.24
C ASN A 158 13.05 18.03 -4.13
N LYS A 159 13.35 18.93 -3.18
CA LYS A 159 12.39 19.35 -2.13
C LYS A 159 11.10 19.92 -2.72
N ILE A 160 11.21 20.56 -3.89
CA ILE A 160 10.08 21.10 -4.66
C ILE A 160 9.14 19.98 -5.12
N LEU A 161 9.67 18.86 -5.61
CA LEU A 161 8.88 17.69 -6.00
C LEU A 161 8.11 17.14 -4.79
N GLY A 162 8.76 17.04 -3.63
CA GLY A 162 8.11 16.60 -2.39
C GLY A 162 6.95 17.53 -1.98
N PHE A 163 7.14 18.85 -2.00
CA PHE A 163 6.06 19.79 -1.69
C PHE A 163 4.91 19.70 -2.70
N LEU A 164 5.23 19.54 -3.98
CA LEU A 164 4.25 19.37 -5.04
C LEU A 164 3.44 18.07 -4.85
N MET A 165 4.08 16.96 -4.50
CA MET A 165 3.41 15.70 -4.16
C MET A 165 2.43 15.85 -2.98
N PHE A 166 2.87 16.51 -1.89
CA PHE A 166 1.96 16.81 -0.78
C PHE A 166 0.79 17.69 -1.21
N GLY A 167 1.05 18.73 -2.02
CA GLY A 167 0.00 19.60 -2.55
C GLY A 167 -1.03 18.84 -3.40
N LEU A 168 -0.57 18.00 -4.33
CA LEU A 168 -1.45 17.16 -5.14
C LEU A 168 -2.28 16.19 -4.29
N TYR A 169 -1.67 15.60 -3.25
CA TYR A 169 -2.37 14.71 -2.31
C TYR A 169 -3.48 15.46 -1.54
N PHE A 170 -3.22 16.66 -1.04
CA PHE A 170 -4.23 17.47 -0.37
C PHE A 170 -5.38 17.86 -1.30
N VAL A 171 -5.07 18.28 -2.54
CA VAL A 171 -6.09 18.59 -3.55
C VAL A 171 -6.93 17.36 -3.86
N PHE A 172 -6.28 16.20 -4.02
CA PHE A 172 -6.97 14.92 -4.25
C PHE A 172 -7.90 14.55 -3.08
N LEU A 173 -7.46 14.71 -1.83
CA LEU A 173 -8.32 14.44 -0.67
C LEU A 173 -9.53 15.36 -0.65
N ILE A 174 -9.35 16.66 -0.89
CA ILE A 174 -10.45 17.63 -0.93
C ILE A 174 -11.44 17.25 -2.03
N VAL A 175 -10.96 16.96 -3.25
CA VAL A 175 -11.82 16.54 -4.36
C VAL A 175 -12.56 15.24 -4.05
N SER A 176 -11.86 14.26 -3.47
CA SER A 176 -12.46 12.96 -3.10
C SER A 176 -13.56 13.12 -2.04
N VAL A 177 -13.33 13.92 -1.01
CA VAL A 177 -14.33 14.20 0.04
C VAL A 177 -15.54 14.96 -0.55
N LEU A 178 -15.30 15.98 -1.37
CA LEU A 178 -16.39 16.75 -2.00
C LEU A 178 -17.24 15.91 -2.97
N LEU A 179 -16.65 14.87 -3.55
CA LEU A 179 -17.35 13.90 -4.39
C LEU A 179 -18.23 12.96 -3.56
N GLU A 180 -17.70 12.48 -2.42
CA GLU A 180 -18.40 11.60 -1.49
C GLU A 180 -19.59 12.31 -0.82
N ASP A 181 -19.41 13.56 -0.39
CA ASP A 181 -20.46 14.41 0.20
C ASP A 181 -21.54 14.83 -0.83
N LYS A 182 -21.45 14.35 -2.08
CA LYS A 182 -22.34 14.66 -3.21
C LYS A 182 -22.49 16.16 -3.52
N VAL A 183 -21.57 16.98 -3.03
CA VAL A 183 -21.49 18.41 -3.36
C VAL A 183 -21.08 18.57 -4.82
N ILE A 184 -20.20 17.68 -5.30
CA ILE A 184 -19.85 17.56 -6.72
C ILE A 184 -20.53 16.30 -7.27
N GLN A 185 -21.50 16.48 -8.16
CA GLN A 185 -22.05 15.36 -8.92
C GLN A 185 -21.00 14.87 -9.91
N CYS A 186 -20.74 13.56 -9.93
CA CYS A 186 -19.88 12.94 -10.94
C CYS A 186 -20.40 13.34 -12.34
N PRO A 187 -19.63 14.11 -13.13
CA PRO A 187 -20.08 14.62 -14.41
C PRO A 187 -20.17 13.50 -15.47
N VAL A 188 -19.66 12.32 -15.15
CA VAL A 188 -19.69 11.15 -16.02
C VAL A 188 -20.65 10.12 -15.43
N SER A 189 -21.94 10.30 -15.72
CA SER A 189 -22.96 9.27 -15.52
C SER A 189 -23.08 8.46 -16.81
N ILE A 190 -22.80 7.16 -16.73
CA ILE A 190 -23.10 6.17 -17.78
C ILE A 190 -24.49 5.59 -17.56
#